data_AF-A0A0F9IX03-F1
#
_entry.id   AF-A0A0F9IX03-F1
#
_cell.length_a   1.000
_cell.length_b   1.000
_cell.length_c   1.000
_cell.angle_alpha   90.00
_cell.angle_beta   90.00
_cell.angle_gamma   90.00
#
_symmetry.space_group_name_H-M   'P 1'
#
loop_
_entity.id
_entity.type
_entity.pdbx_description
1 polymer ?
#
loop_
_entity_poly.entity_id
_entity_poly.type
_entity_poly.pdbx_seq_one_letter_code
_entity_poly.pdbx_strand_id
1 'polypeptide(L)'
;HRMRTSDVQYIANEYPLVDMKMTRADCIAWLERHGLEVPVKSACTFCPFHTLEEWRGLKRAGGSDWANALKVDDAIRLERPKCTLYVHPYRKPLEEAVKIPEDVGAKQLSLEDLAIACDGGYCFV
;
A
#
# COMPACT_ATOMS: atom_id res chain seq x y z
N HIS A 1 3.37 25.18 -1.82
CA HIS A 1 2.73 24.47 -0.70
C HIS A 1 1.31 24.97 -0.52
N ARG A 2 0.33 24.09 -0.28
CA ARG A 2 -1.06 24.47 0.02
C ARG A 2 -1.27 24.47 1.54
N MET A 3 -0.87 25.56 2.21
CA MET A 3 -1.10 25.77 3.63
C MET A 3 -2.49 26.40 3.83
N ARG A 4 -3.25 25.97 4.85
CA ARG A 4 -4.60 26.48 5.11
C ARG A 4 -4.57 27.49 6.26
N THR A 5 -5.13 28.67 6.06
CA THR A 5 -5.40 29.57 7.18
C THR A 5 -6.63 29.08 7.94
N SER A 6 -6.65 29.26 9.26
CA SER A 6 -7.83 28.96 10.07
C SER A 6 -9.00 29.86 9.65
N ASP A 7 -10.20 29.29 9.61
CA ASP A 7 -11.47 30.02 9.52
C ASP A 7 -11.96 30.52 10.89
N VAL A 8 -11.32 30.07 11.97
CA VAL A 8 -11.61 30.46 13.36
C VAL A 8 -10.62 31.52 13.82
N GLN A 9 -11.12 32.68 14.24
CA GLN A 9 -10.32 33.90 14.51
C GLN A 9 -9.25 33.74 15.60
N TYR A 10 -9.49 32.92 16.62
CA TYR A 10 -8.55 32.73 17.73
C TYR A 10 -7.56 31.57 17.51
N ILE A 11 -7.58 30.93 16.33
CA ILE A 11 -6.68 29.83 15.98
C ILE A 11 -5.65 30.31 14.96
N ALA A 12 -4.37 30.17 15.33
CA ALA A 12 -3.24 30.32 14.42
C ALA A 12 -2.68 28.94 14.08
N ASN A 13 -2.58 28.64 12.77
CA ASN A 13 -1.98 27.40 12.30
C ASN A 13 -0.48 27.62 12.05
N GLU A 14 0.37 26.86 12.73
CA GLU A 14 1.82 26.84 12.52
C GLU A 14 2.21 25.67 11.62
N TYR A 15 3.20 25.87 10.75
CA TYR A 15 3.65 24.85 9.78
C TYR A 15 5.17 24.62 9.82
N PRO A 16 5.73 24.13 10.95
CA PRO A 16 7.19 24.08 11.14
C PRO A 16 7.94 23.35 10.02
N LEU A 17 7.41 22.22 9.54
CA LEU A 17 8.04 21.45 8.46
C LEU A 17 8.08 22.22 7.13
N VAL A 18 7.11 23.10 6.88
CA VAL A 18 7.09 23.95 5.69
C VAL A 18 8.05 25.11 5.85
N ASP A 19 8.11 25.72 7.04
CA ASP A 19 9.04 26.82 7.34
C ASP A 19 10.49 26.37 7.23
N MET A 20 10.78 25.14 7.69
CA MET A 20 12.08 24.48 7.54
C MET A 20 12.35 23.98 6.11
N LYS A 21 11.38 24.13 5.18
CA LYS A 21 11.44 23.62 3.80
C LYS A 21 11.76 22.13 3.72
N MET A 22 11.31 21.35 4.70
CA MET A 22 11.56 19.91 4.72
C MET A 22 10.68 19.20 3.69
N THR A 23 11.32 18.39 2.86
CA THR A 23 10.64 17.43 2.01
C THR A 23 10.28 16.16 2.79
N ARG A 24 9.46 15.29 2.19
CA ARG A 24 9.17 13.97 2.78
C ARG A 24 10.45 13.15 3.00
N ALA A 25 11.41 13.24 2.08
CA ALA A 25 12.69 12.57 2.21
C ALA A 25 13.51 13.11 3.39
N ASP A 26 13.47 14.43 3.63
CA ASP A 26 14.14 15.04 4.78
C ASP A 26 13.54 14.57 6.11
N CYS A 27 12.21 14.42 6.18
CA CYS A 27 11.54 13.85 7.35
C CYS A 27 11.96 12.41 7.61
N ILE A 28 12.01 11.57 6.56
CA ILE A 28 12.46 10.17 6.67
C ILE A 28 13.90 10.12 7.19
N ALA A 29 14.81 10.86 6.55
CA ALA A 29 16.20 10.91 6.96
C ALA A 29 16.36 11.47 8.39
N TRP A 30 15.51 12.41 8.80
CA TRP A 30 15.50 12.91 10.17
C TRP A 30 15.08 11.82 11.16
N LEU A 31 14.03 11.04 10.89
CA LEU A 31 13.60 9.93 11.74
C LEU A 31 14.70 8.88 11.88
N GLU A 32 15.31 8.47 10.76
CA GLU A 32 16.39 7.49 10.72
C GLU A 32 17.60 7.93 11.55
N ARG A 33 18.02 9.22 11.43
CA ARG A 33 19.13 9.77 12.22
C ARG A 33 18.86 9.77 13.73
N HIS A 34 17.60 9.75 14.15
CA HIS A 34 17.20 9.70 15.55
C HIS A 34 16.82 8.29 16.02
N GLY A 35 17.01 7.27 15.17
CA GLY A 35 16.66 5.89 15.49
C GLY A 35 15.15 5.66 15.64
N LEU A 36 14.33 6.49 15.01
CA LEU A 36 12.88 6.37 15.01
C LEU A 36 12.41 5.60 13.78
N GLU A 37 11.38 4.78 13.95
CA GLU A 37 10.77 4.05 12.84
C GLU A 37 10.08 5.00 11.86
N VAL A 38 10.22 4.71 10.57
CA VAL A 38 9.55 5.45 9.51
C VAL A 38 8.12 4.93 9.40
N PRO A 39 7.10 5.76 9.71
CA PRO A 39 5.72 5.29 9.67
C PRO A 39 5.32 4.94 8.23
N VAL A 40 4.57 3.84 8.09
CA VAL A 40 3.90 3.51 6.85
C VAL A 40 2.86 4.57 6.51
N LYS A 41 2.49 4.65 5.22
CA LYS A 41 1.47 5.58 4.75
C LYS A 41 0.13 5.28 5.43
N SER A 42 -0.48 6.29 6.04
CA SER A 42 -1.82 6.21 6.61
C SER A 42 -2.87 6.27 5.49
N ALA A 43 -3.21 5.12 4.91
CA ALA A 43 -4.26 4.98 3.92
C ALA A 43 -5.45 4.20 4.49
N CYS A 44 -6.67 4.58 4.12
CA CYS A 44 -7.87 3.79 4.43
C CYS A 44 -7.81 2.43 3.72
N THR A 45 -8.43 1.40 4.27
CA THR A 45 -8.44 0.02 3.70
C THR A 45 -8.93 -0.07 2.25
N PHE A 46 -9.79 0.84 1.82
CA PHE A 46 -10.34 0.92 0.46
C PHE A 46 -9.88 2.20 -0.29
N CYS A 47 -8.74 2.79 0.11
CA CYS A 47 -8.27 4.03 -0.48
C CYS A 47 -7.94 3.84 -1.98
N PRO A 48 -8.50 4.64 -2.91
CA PRO A 48 -8.17 4.52 -4.33
C PRO A 48 -6.73 4.94 -4.66
N PHE A 49 -6.02 5.53 -3.70
CA PHE A 49 -4.63 5.99 -3.84
C PHE A 49 -3.59 4.99 -3.37
N HIS A 50 -3.97 3.72 -3.18
CA HIS A 50 -3.01 2.66 -2.90
C HIS A 50 -2.10 2.38 -4.10
N THR A 51 -0.81 2.12 -3.84
CA THR A 51 0.09 1.56 -4.87
C THR A 51 -0.22 0.08 -5.10
N LEU A 52 0.29 -0.47 -6.20
CA LEU A 52 0.13 -1.89 -6.49
C LEU A 52 0.80 -2.76 -5.41
N GLU A 53 1.98 -2.37 -4.90
CA GLU A 53 2.62 -3.08 -3.79
C GLU A 53 1.79 -3.02 -2.51
N GLU A 54 1.19 -1.87 -2.18
CA GLU A 54 0.32 -1.72 -1.02
C GLU A 54 -0.90 -2.65 -1.11
N TRP A 55 -1.53 -2.73 -2.29
CA TRP A 55 -2.63 -3.67 -2.53
C TRP A 55 -2.22 -5.13 -2.40
N ARG A 56 -1.07 -5.50 -2.96
CA ARG A 56 -0.54 -6.87 -2.83
C ARG A 56 -0.22 -7.20 -1.38
N GLY A 57 0.33 -6.26 -0.63
CA GLY A 57 0.57 -6.38 0.80
C GLY A 57 -0.72 -6.61 1.58
N LEU A 58 -1.75 -5.81 1.29
CA LEU A 58 -3.09 -5.98 1.89
C LEU A 58 -3.71 -7.34 1.55
N LYS A 59 -3.61 -7.78 0.29
CA LYS A 59 -4.10 -9.09 -0.14
C LYS A 59 -3.36 -10.25 0.56
N ARG A 60 -2.03 -10.14 0.71
CA ARG A 60 -1.21 -11.14 1.42
C ARG A 60 -1.49 -11.17 2.93
N ALA A 61 -1.69 -10.02 3.55
CA ALA A 61 -2.10 -9.94 4.95
C ALA A 61 -3.49 -10.56 5.15
N GLY A 62 -4.36 -10.45 4.14
CA GLY A 62 -5.68 -11.07 4.11
C GLY A 62 -6.61 -10.51 5.20
N GLY A 63 -7.55 -11.35 5.66
CA GLY A 63 -8.44 -11.02 6.77
C GLY A 63 -9.55 -10.02 6.42
N SER A 64 -10.03 -9.31 7.45
CA SER A 64 -11.19 -8.40 7.35
C SER A 64 -10.94 -7.23 6.42
N ASP A 65 -9.71 -6.72 6.37
CA ASP A 65 -9.41 -5.49 5.64
C ASP A 65 -9.46 -5.69 4.14
N TRP A 66 -8.90 -6.81 3.66
CA TRP A 66 -9.04 -7.19 2.25
C TRP A 66 -10.50 -7.47 1.88
N ALA A 67 -11.22 -8.22 2.72
CA ALA A 67 -12.64 -8.50 2.48
C ALA A 67 -13.50 -7.21 2.47
N ASN A 68 -13.20 -6.25 3.33
CA ASN A 68 -13.87 -4.96 3.35
C ASN A 68 -13.53 -4.12 2.12
N ALA A 69 -12.28 -4.15 1.65
CA ALA A 69 -11.89 -3.47 0.42
C ALA A 69 -12.67 -3.99 -0.80
N LEU A 70 -12.82 -5.32 -0.93
CA LEU A 70 -13.62 -5.94 -1.98
C LEU A 70 -15.10 -5.53 -1.89
N LYS A 71 -15.70 -5.59 -0.69
CA LYS A 71 -17.10 -5.17 -0.47
C LYS A 71 -17.34 -3.73 -0.88
N VAL A 72 -16.39 -2.83 -0.57
CA VAL A 72 -16.51 -1.42 -0.96
C VAL A 72 -16.36 -1.25 -2.47
N ASP A 73 -15.40 -1.93 -3.11
CA ASP A 73 -15.21 -1.89 -4.58
C ASP A 73 -16.48 -2.33 -5.33
N ASP A 74 -17.15 -3.37 -4.83
CA ASP A 74 -18.41 -3.85 -5.40
C ASP A 74 -19.58 -2.90 -5.11
N ALA A 75 -19.64 -2.32 -3.89
CA ALA A 75 -20.72 -1.42 -3.51
C ALA A 75 -20.71 -0.11 -4.33
N ILE A 76 -19.54 0.46 -4.62
CA ILE A 76 -19.47 1.74 -5.33
C ILE A 76 -19.79 1.63 -6.83
N ARG A 77 -19.83 0.40 -7.37
CA ARG A 77 -19.78 0.09 -8.80
C ARG A 77 -20.80 0.88 -9.64
N LEU A 78 -22.00 1.09 -9.12
CA LEU A 78 -23.14 1.72 -9.82
C LEU A 78 -23.67 2.97 -9.11
N GLU A 79 -22.96 3.48 -8.09
CA GLU A 79 -23.41 4.64 -7.29
C GLU A 79 -23.48 5.94 -8.08
N ARG A 80 -22.78 6.03 -9.22
CA ARG A 80 -22.87 7.18 -10.12
C ARG A 80 -23.54 6.83 -11.44
N PRO A 81 -24.57 7.59 -11.87
CA PRO A 81 -25.19 7.39 -13.17
C PRO A 81 -24.15 7.52 -14.30
N LYS A 82 -24.25 6.65 -15.30
CA LYS A 82 -23.45 6.67 -16.55
C LYS A 82 -21.97 6.31 -16.39
N CYS A 83 -21.49 5.92 -15.21
CA CYS A 83 -20.12 5.42 -15.06
C CYS A 83 -20.04 4.27 -14.06
N THR A 84 -19.23 3.26 -14.40
CA THR A 84 -18.89 2.18 -13.49
C THR A 84 -17.67 2.60 -12.68
N LEU A 85 -17.80 2.61 -11.35
CA LEU A 85 -16.72 3.00 -10.46
C LEU A 85 -15.89 1.79 -10.04
N TYR A 86 -14.60 2.04 -9.83
CA TYR A 86 -13.64 1.06 -9.36
C TYR A 86 -12.69 1.76 -8.41
N VAL A 87 -12.26 1.07 -7.36
CA VAL A 87 -11.22 1.55 -6.45
C VAL A 87 -9.86 1.52 -7.16
N HIS A 88 -9.62 0.50 -7.99
CA HIS A 88 -8.34 0.35 -8.69
C HIS A 88 -8.23 1.31 -9.90
N PRO A 89 -7.08 2.00 -10.10
CA PRO A 89 -6.91 3.00 -11.16
C PRO A 89 -7.08 2.44 -12.58
N TYR A 90 -6.84 1.15 -12.79
CA TYR A 90 -7.06 0.47 -14.08
C TYR A 90 -8.52 0.12 -14.40
N ARG A 91 -9.48 0.55 -13.57
CA ARG A 91 -10.93 0.34 -13.79
C ARG A 91 -11.31 -1.14 -13.93
N LYS A 92 -10.72 -1.96 -13.07
CA LYS A 92 -10.97 -3.39 -12.98
C LYS A 92 -11.40 -3.72 -11.55
N PRO A 93 -12.20 -4.77 -11.35
CA PRO A 93 -12.49 -5.27 -10.00
C PRO A 93 -11.20 -5.45 -9.23
N LEU A 94 -11.20 -5.08 -7.96
CA LEU A 94 -9.98 -5.12 -7.14
C LEU A 94 -9.36 -6.53 -7.10
N GLU A 95 -10.19 -7.57 -7.07
CA GLU A 95 -9.78 -8.98 -7.13
C GLU A 95 -9.06 -9.36 -8.45
N GLU A 96 -9.52 -8.83 -9.58
CA GLU A 96 -8.90 -9.09 -10.90
C GLU A 96 -7.61 -8.27 -11.08
N ALA A 97 -7.61 -7.03 -10.57
CA ALA A 97 -6.52 -6.08 -10.72
C ALA A 97 -5.29 -6.46 -9.89
N VAL A 98 -5.51 -7.00 -8.69
CA VAL A 98 -4.44 -7.29 -7.73
C VAL A 98 -4.12 -8.79 -7.73
N LYS A 99 -3.15 -9.17 -8.56
CA LYS A 99 -2.62 -10.53 -8.64
C LYS A 99 -1.32 -10.66 -7.85
N ILE A 100 -1.23 -11.73 -7.07
CA ILE A 100 -0.03 -12.14 -6.32
C ILE A 100 0.43 -13.52 -6.83
N PRO A 101 1.74 -13.82 -6.89
CA PRO A 101 2.24 -15.12 -7.34
C PRO A 101 1.64 -16.33 -6.60
N GLU A 102 1.27 -16.12 -5.34
CA GLU A 102 0.64 -17.11 -4.48
C GLU A 102 -0.76 -17.53 -5.01
N ASP A 103 -1.44 -16.68 -5.80
CA ASP A 103 -2.72 -17.00 -6.46
C ASP A 103 -2.58 -18.14 -7.48
N VAL A 104 -1.39 -18.30 -8.09
CA VAL A 104 -1.07 -19.35 -9.07
C VAL A 104 -0.26 -20.49 -8.46
N GLY A 105 -0.17 -20.55 -7.12
CA GLY A 105 0.56 -21.58 -6.40
C GLY A 105 2.08 -21.43 -6.42
N ALA A 106 2.61 -20.29 -6.89
CA ALA A 106 4.04 -20.03 -6.83
C ALA A 106 4.45 -19.78 -5.36
N LYS A 107 5.18 -20.73 -4.78
CA LYS A 107 5.74 -20.61 -3.43
C LYS A 107 7.25 -20.37 -3.54
N GLN A 108 7.75 -19.36 -2.82
CA GLN A 108 9.19 -19.21 -2.63
C GLN A 108 9.70 -20.46 -1.92
N LEU A 109 10.64 -21.18 -2.53
CA LEU A 109 11.29 -22.33 -1.90
C LEU A 109 12.02 -21.86 -0.64
N SER A 110 11.81 -22.56 0.47
CA SER A 110 12.58 -22.32 1.68
C SER A 110 14.00 -22.88 1.53
N LEU A 111 14.92 -22.43 2.40
CA LEU A 111 16.26 -23.00 2.47
C LEU A 111 16.24 -24.52 2.76
N GLU A 112 15.20 -25.00 3.45
CA GLU A 112 14.97 -26.42 3.72
C GLU A 112 14.52 -27.16 2.45
N ASP A 113 13.65 -26.56 1.64
CA ASP A 113 13.24 -27.11 0.34
C ASP A 113 14.42 -27.16 -0.66
N LEU A 114 15.36 -26.21 -0.55
CA LEU A 114 16.60 -26.16 -1.34
C LEU A 114 17.64 -27.19 -0.88
N ALA A 115 17.66 -27.55 0.41
CA ALA A 115 18.56 -28.57 0.95
C ALA A 115 18.20 -29.98 0.43
N ILE A 116 16.92 -30.29 0.27
CA ILE A 116 16.44 -31.57 -0.28
C ILE A 116 16.81 -31.72 -1.77
N ALA A 117 16.92 -30.61 -2.51
CA ALA A 117 17.33 -30.61 -3.90
C ALA A 117 18.86 -30.82 -4.11
N CYS A 118 19.66 -30.71 -3.04
CA CYS A 118 21.13 -30.66 -3.13
C CYS A 118 21.85 -31.98 -2.76
N ASP A 119 21.13 -33.09 -2.63
CA ASP A 119 21.74 -34.43 -2.45
C ASP A 119 22.17 -35.08 -3.78
N GLY A 120 21.81 -34.49 -4.92
CA GLY A 120 22.23 -34.93 -6.25
C GLY A 120 23.45 -34.16 -6.72
N GLY A 121 24.66 -34.59 -6.35
CA GLY A 121 25.94 -34.01 -6.76
C GLY A 121 26.21 -34.05 -8.27
N TYR A 122 25.51 -33.24 -9.06
CA TYR A 122 25.85 -32.93 -10.45
C TYR A 122 25.85 -31.41 -10.64
N CYS A 123 26.96 -30.79 -10.24
CA CYS A 123 27.34 -29.47 -10.71
C CYS A 123 28.13 -29.63 -12.02
N PHE A 124 27.52 -29.21 -13.13
CA PHE A 124 28.13 -28.94 -14.44
C PHE A 124 28.78 -30.11 -15.21
N VAL A 125 28.09 -30.55 -16.27
CA VAL A 125 28.71 -30.82 -17.58
C VAL A 125 27.88 -30.10 -18.63
#